data_AF-A0A8X7JGH6-F1
#
_entry.id   AF-A0A8X7JGH6-F1
#
_cell.length_a   1.000
_cell.length_b   1.000
_cell.length_c   1.000
_cell.angle_alpha   90.00
_cell.angle_beta   90.00
_cell.angle_gamma   90.00
#
_symmetry.space_group_name_H-M   'P 1'
#
loop_
_entity.id
_entity.type
_entity.pdbx_description
1 polymer ?
#
loop_
_entity_poly.entity_id
_entity_poly.type
_entity_poly.pdbx_seq_one_letter_code
_entity_poly.pdbx_strand_id
1 'polypeptide(L)'
;MRRLEIYVVLAVLGIVFLPLSFSSLYLEDTPLARPLQDVGNWNYWILFLSAISLLYGGYYTVTYIRKRREFFSILNSGSKAKIAKNAKKLREDALWLGRKYVDLLEEKFRELKIR
;
A
#
# COMPACT_ATOMS: atom_id res chain seq x y z
N MET A 1 -3.21 5.31 10.19
CA MET A 1 -3.57 6.04 8.95
C MET A 1 -2.34 6.61 8.25
N ARG A 2 -1.50 7.43 8.91
CA ARG A 2 -0.30 8.06 8.30
C ARG A 2 0.65 7.16 7.50
N ARG A 3 0.85 5.88 7.88
CA ARG A 3 1.79 4.98 7.18
C ARG A 3 1.32 4.58 5.77
N LEU A 4 0.02 4.34 5.57
CA LEU A 4 -0.51 3.94 4.27
C LEU A 4 -0.45 5.09 3.27
N GLU A 5 -0.82 6.29 3.71
CA GLU A 5 -0.80 7.50 2.88
C GLU A 5 0.60 7.71 2.27
N ILE A 6 1.65 7.52 3.07
CA ILE A 6 3.05 7.62 2.59
C ILE A 6 3.36 6.57 1.52
N TYR A 7 3.00 5.30 1.73
CA TYR A 7 3.28 4.24 0.75
C TYR A 7 2.48 4.42 -0.55
N VAL A 8 1.23 4.89 -0.45
CA VAL A 8 0.40 5.20 -1.61
C VAL A 8 0.96 6.39 -2.37
N VAL A 9 1.37 7.46 -1.68
CA VAL A 9 2.01 8.62 -2.31
C VAL A 9 3.30 8.20 -3.02
N LEU A 10 4.15 7.39 -2.39
CA LEU A 10 5.36 6.86 -3.01
C LEU A 10 5.05 6.00 -4.25
N ALA A 11 3.99 5.17 -4.19
CA ALA A 11 3.57 4.38 -5.34
C ALA A 11 3.09 5.26 -6.49
N VAL A 12 2.27 6.28 -6.20
CA VAL A 12 1.75 7.22 -7.20
C VAL A 12 2.88 8.04 -7.82
N LEU A 13 3.82 8.54 -7.01
CA LEU A 13 5.01 9.23 -7.51
C LEU A 13 5.80 8.31 -8.43
N GLY A 14 6.06 7.07 -8.03
CA GLY A 14 6.73 6.10 -8.89
C GLY A 14 5.98 5.84 -10.21
N ILE A 15 4.66 5.68 -10.16
CA ILE A 15 3.81 5.44 -11.35
C ILE A 15 3.80 6.63 -12.31
N VAL A 16 3.88 7.86 -11.80
CA VAL A 16 3.86 9.07 -12.64
C VAL A 16 5.25 9.38 -13.18
N PHE A 17 6.29 9.36 -12.33
CA PHE A 17 7.63 9.77 -12.74
C PHE A 17 8.36 8.71 -13.56
N LEU A 18 8.07 7.42 -13.41
CA LEU A 18 8.74 6.37 -14.19
C LEU A 18 8.44 6.49 -15.70
N PRO A 19 7.17 6.58 -16.15
CA PRO A 19 6.86 6.77 -17.57
C PRO A 19 7.37 8.10 -18.12
N LEU A 20 7.30 9.19 -17.33
CA LEU A 20 7.81 10.49 -17.75
C LEU A 20 9.32 10.44 -17.98
N SER A 21 10.08 9.89 -17.02
CA SER A 21 11.54 9.78 -17.12
C SER A 21 11.94 8.84 -18.25
N PHE A 22 11.24 7.72 -18.39
CA PHE A 22 11.47 6.77 -19.47
C PHE A 22 11.21 7.40 -20.84
N SER A 23 10.07 8.07 -21.00
CA SER A 23 9.73 8.74 -22.27
C SER A 23 10.72 9.86 -22.60
N SER A 24 11.19 10.62 -21.61
CA SER A 24 12.17 11.67 -21.86
C SER A 24 13.57 11.17 -22.20
N LEU A 25 13.97 9.97 -21.75
CA LEU A 25 15.29 9.39 -22.07
C LEU A 25 15.29 8.57 -23.38
N TYR A 26 14.17 7.96 -23.72
CA TYR A 26 14.10 6.96 -24.80
C TYR A 26 13.12 7.30 -25.93
N LEU A 27 12.23 8.29 -25.74
CA LEU A 27 11.14 8.65 -26.66
C LEU A 27 10.98 10.18 -26.77
N GLU A 28 12.04 10.83 -27.27
CA GLU A 28 12.20 12.30 -27.32
C GLU A 28 11.05 13.05 -28.04
N ASP A 29 10.34 12.40 -28.96
CA ASP A 29 9.25 13.02 -29.76
C ASP A 29 7.86 12.89 -29.14
N THR A 30 7.74 12.34 -27.94
CA THR A 30 6.43 12.14 -27.29
C THR A 30 6.02 13.35 -26.43
N PRO A 31 4.72 13.71 -26.37
CA PRO A 31 4.23 14.74 -25.45
C PRO A 31 4.57 14.45 -23.96
N LEU A 32 4.77 13.18 -23.63
CA LEU A 32 5.15 12.69 -22.31
C LEU A 32 6.62 13.00 -21.95
N ALA A 33 7.49 13.18 -22.95
CA ALA A 33 8.92 13.48 -22.76
C ALA A 33 9.18 14.94 -22.39
N ARG A 34 8.35 15.86 -22.90
CA ARG A 34 8.52 17.31 -22.77
C ARG A 34 8.77 17.83 -21.34
N PRO A 35 8.09 17.33 -20.28
CA PRO A 35 8.26 17.87 -18.93
C PRO A 35 9.64 17.63 -18.31
N LEU A 36 10.40 16.65 -18.80
CA LEU A 36 11.72 16.27 -18.24
C LEU A 36 12.86 16.40 -19.26
N GLN A 37 12.57 16.93 -20.45
CA GLN A 37 13.53 17.02 -21.56
C GLN A 37 14.74 17.91 -21.21
N ASP A 38 14.51 18.98 -20.44
CA ASP A 38 15.56 19.93 -20.01
C ASP A 38 16.35 19.46 -18.77
N VAL A 39 15.97 18.34 -18.16
CA VAL A 39 16.58 17.83 -16.91
C VAL A 39 17.93 17.15 -17.15
N GLY A 40 18.22 16.77 -18.40
CA GLY A 40 19.49 16.19 -18.81
C GLY A 40 19.87 14.93 -18.01
N ASN A 41 21.14 14.80 -17.61
CA ASN A 41 21.66 13.62 -16.91
C ASN A 41 20.97 13.31 -15.57
N TRP A 42 20.28 14.27 -14.96
CA TRP A 42 19.52 14.02 -13.74
C TRP A 42 18.33 13.09 -13.95
N ASN A 43 17.86 12.95 -15.19
CA ASN A 43 16.72 12.12 -15.53
C ASN A 43 16.98 10.61 -15.27
N TYR A 44 18.23 10.15 -15.39
CA TYR A 44 18.60 8.78 -15.01
C TYR A 44 18.39 8.50 -13.52
N TRP A 45 18.68 9.48 -12.66
CA TRP A 45 18.44 9.36 -11.21
C TRP A 45 16.95 9.38 -10.89
N ILE A 46 16.17 10.21 -11.58
CA ILE A 46 14.71 10.26 -11.41
C ILE A 46 14.10 8.92 -11.84
N LEU A 47 14.52 8.35 -12.97
CA LEU A 47 14.06 7.04 -13.43
C LEU A 47 14.37 5.95 -12.38
N PHE A 48 15.59 5.93 -11.86
CA PHE A 48 16.01 4.96 -10.84
C PHE A 48 15.22 5.09 -9.54
N LEU A 49 15.08 6.31 -9.01
CA LEU A 49 14.30 6.58 -7.79
C LEU A 49 12.82 6.28 -7.96
N SER A 50 12.27 6.51 -9.15
CA SER A 50 10.87 6.21 -9.49
C SER A 50 10.62 4.72 -9.52
N ALA A 51 11.56 3.93 -10.08
CA ALA A 51 11.50 2.47 -10.07
C ALA A 51 11.52 1.91 -8.64
N ILE A 52 12.43 2.39 -7.79
CA ILE A 52 12.48 1.99 -6.37
C ILE A 52 11.19 2.39 -5.66
N SER A 53 10.72 3.63 -5.85
CA SER A 53 9.51 4.13 -5.20
C SER A 53 8.27 3.33 -5.61
N LEU A 54 8.16 2.95 -6.89
CA LEU A 54 7.08 2.11 -7.39
C LEU A 54 7.15 0.69 -6.83
N LEU A 55 8.34 0.09 -6.78
CA LEU A 55 8.52 -1.25 -6.20
C LEU A 55 8.15 -1.28 -4.72
N TYR A 56 8.71 -0.37 -3.92
CA TYR A 56 8.42 -0.31 -2.48
C TYR A 56 6.98 0.15 -2.22
N GLY A 57 6.58 1.30 -2.77
CA GLY A 57 5.24 1.85 -2.57
C GLY A 57 4.16 0.89 -3.05
N GLY A 58 4.33 0.30 -4.24
CA GLY A 58 3.41 -0.68 -4.81
C GLY A 58 3.32 -1.95 -3.96
N TYR A 59 4.45 -2.53 -3.58
CA TYR A 59 4.48 -3.76 -2.77
C TYR A 59 3.77 -3.57 -1.42
N TYR A 60 4.08 -2.50 -0.70
CA TYR A 60 3.47 -2.21 0.61
C TYR A 60 1.99 -1.87 0.49
N THR A 61 1.60 -1.15 -0.56
CA THR A 61 0.18 -0.82 -0.82
C THR A 61 -0.63 -2.08 -1.10
N VAL A 62 -0.16 -2.96 -1.99
CA VAL A 62 -0.84 -4.24 -2.29
C VAL A 62 -0.92 -5.12 -1.05
N THR A 63 0.17 -5.21 -0.29
CA THR A 63 0.23 -5.98 0.96
C THR A 63 -0.80 -5.46 1.97
N TYR A 64 -0.92 -4.15 2.10
CA TYR A 64 -1.92 -3.55 2.98
C TYR A 64 -3.34 -3.89 2.56
N ILE A 65 -3.66 -3.74 1.26
CA ILE A 65 -4.99 -4.02 0.73
C ILE A 65 -5.35 -5.50 0.97
N ARG A 66 -4.40 -6.42 0.74
CA ARG A 66 -4.59 -7.86 0.98
C ARG A 66 -4.87 -8.16 2.45
N LYS A 67 -4.04 -7.66 3.37
CA LYS A 67 -4.23 -7.83 4.83
C LYS A 67 -5.55 -7.25 5.31
N ARG A 68 -5.90 -6.05 4.86
CA ARG A 68 -7.19 -5.41 5.19
C ARG A 68 -8.38 -6.27 4.72
N ARG A 69 -8.33 -6.77 3.49
CA ARG A 69 -9.39 -7.61 2.91
C ARG A 69 -9.53 -8.92 3.68
N GLU A 70 -8.42 -9.56 4.01
CA GLU A 70 -8.41 -10.80 4.80
C GLU A 70 -8.98 -10.57 6.21
N PHE A 71 -8.55 -9.50 6.88
CA PHE A 71 -9.06 -9.10 8.20
C PHE A 71 -10.59 -9.00 8.20
N PHE A 72 -11.16 -8.24 7.25
CA PHE A 72 -12.63 -8.12 7.15
C PHE A 72 -13.32 -9.41 6.73
N SER A 73 -12.69 -10.23 5.88
CA SER A 73 -13.25 -11.52 5.48
C SER A 73 -13.42 -12.48 6.67
N ILE A 74 -12.46 -12.48 7.60
CA ILE A 74 -12.54 -13.29 8.82
C ILE A 74 -13.49 -12.65 9.83
N LEU A 75 -13.38 -11.34 10.05
CA LEU A 75 -14.20 -10.62 11.04
C LEU A 75 -15.69 -10.68 10.72
N ASN A 76 -16.06 -10.58 9.43
CA ASN A 76 -17.44 -10.62 8.96
C ASN A 76 -17.94 -12.04 8.63
N SER A 77 -17.16 -13.08 8.94
CA SER A 77 -17.52 -14.46 8.60
C SER A 77 -18.72 -15.02 9.38
N GLY A 78 -19.28 -14.27 10.34
CA GLY A 78 -20.45 -14.64 11.16
C GLY A 78 -20.21 -15.80 12.14
N SER A 79 -19.14 -16.57 11.97
CA SER A 79 -18.81 -17.73 12.79
C SER A 79 -17.86 -17.35 13.93
N LYS A 80 -18.37 -17.38 15.17
CA LYS A 80 -17.57 -17.20 16.39
C LYS A 80 -16.36 -18.15 16.43
N ALA A 81 -16.53 -19.41 16.02
CA ALA A 81 -15.47 -20.40 16.00
C ALA A 81 -14.34 -20.02 15.03
N LYS A 82 -14.70 -19.51 13.84
CA LYS A 82 -13.71 -19.07 12.84
C LYS A 82 -12.93 -17.84 13.32
N ILE A 83 -13.60 -16.91 14.00
CA ILE A 83 -12.97 -15.72 14.59
C ILE A 83 -12.01 -16.12 15.72
N ALA A 84 -12.47 -16.97 16.65
CA ALA A 84 -11.66 -17.45 17.77
C ALA A 84 -10.42 -18.23 17.30
N LYS A 85 -10.57 -19.11 16.30
CA LYS A 85 -9.46 -19.86 15.70
C LYS A 85 -8.38 -18.94 15.10
N ASN A 86 -8.78 -17.79 14.56
CA ASN A 86 -7.88 -16.82 13.93
C ASN A 86 -7.55 -15.62 14.82
N ALA A 87 -7.85 -15.67 16.12
CA ALA A 87 -7.75 -14.50 17.00
C ALA A 87 -6.33 -13.91 17.07
N LYS A 88 -5.30 -14.76 17.12
CA LYS A 88 -3.90 -14.33 17.11
C LYS A 88 -3.56 -13.57 15.82
N LYS A 89 -3.89 -14.16 14.67
CA LYS A 89 -3.66 -13.55 13.35
C LYS A 89 -4.41 -12.23 13.20
N LEU A 90 -5.67 -12.18 13.63
CA LEU A 90 -6.48 -10.96 13.60
C LEU A 90 -5.87 -9.85 14.45
N ARG A 91 -5.34 -10.17 15.64
CA ARG A 91 -4.63 -9.19 16.49
C ARG A 91 -3.36 -8.67 15.81
N GLU A 92 -2.56 -9.55 15.21
CA GLU A 92 -1.36 -9.18 14.46
C GLU A 92 -1.69 -8.27 13.27
N ASP A 93 -2.69 -8.65 12.47
CA ASP A 93 -3.14 -7.86 11.32
C ASP A 93 -3.76 -6.52 11.77
N ALA A 94 -4.54 -6.49 12.85
CA ALA A 94 -5.09 -5.27 13.41
C ALA A 94 -3.99 -4.31 13.90
N LEU A 95 -2.98 -4.81 14.60
CA LEU A 95 -1.83 -4.01 15.05
C LEU A 95 -1.07 -3.42 13.85
N TRP A 96 -0.87 -4.22 12.81
CA TRP A 96 -0.18 -3.79 11.60
C TRP A 96 -0.99 -2.74 10.80
N LEU A 97 -2.31 -2.93 10.67
CA LEU A 97 -3.21 -2.00 9.98
C LEU A 97 -3.43 -0.69 10.77
N GLY A 98 -3.36 -0.76 12.09
CA GLY A 98 -3.35 0.37 13.01
C GLY A 98 -4.53 0.43 13.98
N ARG A 99 -4.49 1.39 14.90
CA ARG A 99 -5.36 1.46 16.09
C ARG A 99 -6.86 1.30 15.81
N LYS A 100 -7.39 1.94 14.77
CA LYS A 100 -8.81 1.79 14.37
C LYS A 100 -9.24 0.32 14.17
N TYR A 101 -8.36 -0.52 13.63
CA TYR A 101 -8.65 -1.94 13.41
C TYR A 101 -8.53 -2.76 14.70
N VAL A 102 -7.66 -2.32 15.61
CA VAL A 102 -7.57 -2.89 16.97
C VAL A 102 -8.86 -2.62 17.72
N ASP A 103 -9.33 -1.37 17.73
CA ASP A 103 -10.57 -0.98 18.42
C ASP A 103 -11.77 -1.77 17.88
N LEU A 104 -11.87 -1.90 16.55
CA LEU A 104 -12.92 -2.68 15.88
C LEU A 104 -12.85 -4.19 16.23
N LEU A 105 -11.64 -4.75 16.30
CA LEU A 105 -11.45 -6.15 16.67
C LEU A 105 -11.87 -6.41 18.12
N GLU A 106 -11.47 -5.52 19.04
CA GLU A 106 -11.81 -5.62 20.46
C GLU A 106 -13.31 -5.49 20.69
N GLU A 107 -13.99 -4.57 20.00
CA GLU A 107 -15.44 -4.46 20.02
C GLU A 107 -16.11 -5.77 19.62
N LYS A 108 -15.68 -6.36 18.49
CA LYS A 108 -16.19 -7.66 18.03
C LYS A 108 -15.89 -8.80 19.00
N PHE A 109 -14.72 -8.82 19.64
CA PHE A 109 -14.39 -9.83 20.64
C PHE A 109 -15.24 -9.70 21.90
N ARG A 110 -15.53 -8.47 22.34
CA ARG A 110 -16.46 -8.20 23.45
C ARG A 110 -17.87 -8.67 23.13
N GLU A 111 -18.40 -8.33 21.96
CA GLU A 111 -19.72 -8.80 21.49
C GLU A 111 -19.81 -10.33 21.50
N LEU A 112 -18.76 -11.00 21.00
CA LEU A 112 -18.72 -12.45 20.88
C LEU A 112 -18.29 -13.16 22.18
N LYS A 113 -17.96 -12.42 23.25
CA LYS A 113 -17.41 -12.93 24.51
C LYS A 113 -16.18 -13.85 24.28
N ILE A 114 -15.25 -13.39 23.44
CA ILE A 114 -13.97 -14.03 23.17
C ILE A 114 -12.91 -13.32 24.04
N ARG A 115 -12.13 -14.07 24.83
CA ARG A 115 -10.99 -13.54 25.62
C ARG A 115 -9.72 -13.50 24.78
#